data_AF-A0A2E9MAB1-F1
#
_entry.id   AF-A0A2E9MAB1-F1
#
_cell.length_a   1.000
_cell.length_b   1.000
_cell.length_c   1.000
_cell.angle_alpha   90.00
_cell.angle_beta   90.00
_cell.angle_gamma   90.00
#
_symmetry.space_group_name_H-M   'P 1'
#
loop_
_entity.id
_entity.type
_entity.pdbx_description
1 polymer ?
#
loop_
_entity_poly.entity_id
_entity_poly.type
_entity_poly.pdbx_seq_one_letter_code
_entity_poly.pdbx_strand_id
1 'polypeptide(L)'
;MAQFEDEIPSTESYWRGIILFGMNVASYKFALGKSLLHFAADGKTEVSLGELAVPYSRAICDHLKLVDKQGTPKSSKFLDACRQFNTGEIDRDQLTDQTVRLGFSNVIDAFHVLNQTEVPVRFFEDARKSPTSGLILTDEVLGLSTSSQSP
;
A
#
# COMPACT_ATOMS: atom_id res chain seq x y z
N MET A 1 -11.48 15.94 37.18
CA MET A 1 -10.23 15.19 36.92
C MET A 1 -10.42 14.54 35.56
N ALA A 2 -9.67 14.97 34.56
CA ALA A 2 -9.70 14.30 33.26
C ALA A 2 -8.98 12.96 33.43
N GLN A 3 -9.76 11.89 33.38
CA GLN A 3 -9.25 10.54 33.36
C GLN A 3 -8.73 10.33 31.94
N PHE A 4 -7.42 10.56 31.75
CA PHE A 4 -6.72 10.09 30.56
C PHE A 4 -6.63 8.57 30.71
N GLU A 5 -7.68 7.87 30.31
CA GLU A 5 -7.55 6.46 29.97
C GLU A 5 -6.46 6.40 28.90
N ASP A 6 -5.47 5.53 29.09
CA ASP A 6 -4.51 5.20 28.03
C ASP A 6 -5.34 4.67 26.85
N GLU A 7 -5.76 5.57 25.95
CA GLU A 7 -6.59 5.26 24.81
C GLU A 7 -5.81 4.29 23.94
N ILE A 8 -6.18 3.02 24.00
CA ILE A 8 -5.73 2.03 23.02
C ILE A 8 -6.10 2.62 21.66
N PRO A 9 -5.12 2.89 20.78
CA PRO A 9 -5.42 3.54 19.51
C PRO A 9 -6.45 2.72 18.72
N SER A 10 -7.48 3.38 18.20
CA SER A 10 -8.45 2.73 17.33
C SER A 10 -7.79 2.16 16.07
N THR A 11 -8.45 1.22 15.40
CA THR A 11 -8.03 0.71 14.08
C THR A 11 -7.78 1.85 13.09
N GLU A 12 -8.62 2.88 13.08
CA GLU A 12 -8.41 4.05 12.22
C GLU A 12 -7.18 4.86 12.62
N SER A 13 -6.90 4.99 13.92
CA SER A 13 -5.72 5.67 14.44
C SER A 13 -4.44 4.95 14.01
N TYR A 14 -4.40 3.61 14.06
CA TYR A 14 -3.28 2.83 13.55
C TYR A 14 -3.11 2.98 12.04
N TRP A 15 -4.20 2.93 11.28
CA TRP A 15 -4.17 3.13 9.84
C TRP A 15 -3.60 4.51 9.48
N ARG A 16 -4.15 5.59 10.06
CA ARG A 16 -3.65 6.96 9.86
C ARG A 16 -2.19 7.07 10.29
N GLY A 17 -1.81 6.46 11.40
CA GLY A 17 -0.44 6.41 11.89
C GLY A 17 0.53 5.77 10.90
N ILE A 18 0.20 4.61 10.35
CA ILE A 18 0.99 3.94 9.31
C ILE A 18 1.12 4.80 8.05
N ILE A 19 0.00 5.34 7.57
CA ILE A 19 -0.04 6.11 6.33
C ILE A 19 0.77 7.40 6.44
N LEU A 20 0.77 8.06 7.60
CA LEU A 20 1.49 9.32 7.82
C LEU A 20 2.95 9.10 8.25
N PHE A 21 3.18 8.18 9.18
CA PHE A 21 4.44 8.07 9.93
C PHE A 21 5.10 6.67 9.83
N GLY A 22 4.51 5.72 9.11
CA GLY A 22 5.07 4.38 8.95
C GLY A 22 6.44 4.39 8.25
N MET A 23 7.20 3.31 8.44
CA MET A 23 8.61 3.19 8.01
C MET A 23 8.83 3.30 6.49
N ASN A 24 7.80 3.02 5.70
CA ASN A 24 7.86 3.07 4.25
C ASN A 24 8.04 4.49 3.70
N VAL A 25 8.69 4.59 2.53
CA VAL A 25 8.67 5.80 1.71
C VAL A 25 7.21 6.17 1.42
N ALA A 26 6.88 7.46 1.58
CA ALA A 26 5.51 7.95 1.51
C ALA A 26 4.75 7.45 0.27
N SER A 27 5.31 7.64 -0.94
CA SER A 27 4.64 7.24 -2.19
C SER A 27 4.25 5.76 -2.21
N TYR A 28 5.12 4.88 -1.73
CA TYR A 28 4.90 3.43 -1.69
C TYR A 28 3.78 3.06 -0.70
N LYS A 29 3.80 3.58 0.53
CA LYS A 29 2.74 3.26 1.51
C LYS A 29 1.40 3.90 1.18
N PHE A 30 1.39 5.10 0.62
CA PHE A 30 0.16 5.72 0.12
C PHE A 30 -0.43 4.92 -1.03
N ALA A 31 0.39 4.47 -1.99
CA ALA A 31 -0.06 3.63 -3.08
C ALA A 31 -0.62 2.29 -2.58
N LEU A 32 0.09 1.61 -1.67
CA LEU A 32 -0.40 0.35 -1.11
C LEU A 32 -1.69 0.56 -0.32
N GLY A 33 -1.73 1.54 0.59
CA GLY A 33 -2.91 1.85 1.38
C GLY A 33 -4.15 2.17 0.53
N LYS A 34 -3.98 2.96 -0.54
CA LYS A 34 -5.06 3.26 -1.48
C LYS A 34 -5.55 2.00 -2.21
N SER A 35 -4.65 1.12 -2.63
CA SER A 35 -5.02 -0.15 -3.27
C SER A 35 -5.78 -1.06 -2.31
N LEU A 36 -5.34 -1.18 -1.05
CA LEU A 36 -6.02 -1.99 -0.04
C LEU A 36 -7.43 -1.47 0.22
N LEU A 37 -7.61 -0.16 0.40
CA LEU A 37 -8.93 0.44 0.59
C LEU A 37 -9.84 0.26 -0.62
N HIS A 38 -9.29 0.30 -1.84
CA HIS A 38 -10.06 0.04 -3.06
C HIS A 38 -10.65 -1.38 -3.07
N PHE A 39 -9.83 -2.39 -2.82
CA PHE A 39 -10.32 -3.78 -2.76
C PHE A 39 -11.24 -4.03 -1.55
N ALA A 40 -10.96 -3.39 -0.42
CA ALA A 40 -11.79 -3.49 0.76
C ALA A 40 -13.17 -2.85 0.56
N ALA A 41 -13.26 -1.75 -0.20
CA ALA A 41 -14.54 -1.14 -0.57
C ALA A 41 -15.36 -2.05 -1.50
N ASP A 42 -14.69 -2.85 -2.33
CA ASP A 42 -15.32 -3.87 -3.18
C ASP A 42 -15.65 -5.17 -2.41
N GLY A 43 -15.39 -5.22 -1.10
CA GLY A 43 -15.66 -6.38 -0.24
C GLY A 43 -14.74 -7.58 -0.50
N LYS A 44 -13.60 -7.37 -1.16
CA LYS A 44 -12.70 -8.45 -1.56
C LYS A 44 -11.78 -8.83 -0.40
N THR A 45 -11.64 -10.13 -0.15
CA THR A 45 -10.79 -10.66 0.93
C THR A 45 -9.46 -11.23 0.44
N GLU A 46 -9.38 -11.68 -0.81
CA GLU A 46 -8.14 -12.20 -1.40
C GLU A 46 -7.73 -11.36 -2.61
N VAL A 47 -6.50 -10.86 -2.60
CA VAL A 47 -5.96 -10.01 -3.66
C VAL A 47 -4.64 -10.59 -4.15
N SER A 48 -4.61 -11.07 -5.39
CA SER A 48 -3.35 -11.53 -5.98
C SER A 48 -2.36 -10.38 -6.19
N LEU A 49 -1.06 -10.67 -6.27
CA LEU A 49 -0.07 -9.62 -6.57
C LEU A 49 -0.32 -8.93 -7.92
N GLY A 50 -0.83 -9.65 -8.91
CA GLY A 50 -1.17 -9.10 -10.23
C GLY A 50 -2.32 -8.09 -10.14
N GLU A 51 -3.36 -8.40 -9.38
CA GLU A 51 -4.46 -7.47 -9.15
C GLU A 51 -4.01 -6.26 -8.33
N LEU A 52 -3.22 -6.50 -7.28
CA LEU A 52 -2.66 -5.44 -6.44
C LEU A 52 -1.77 -4.48 -7.23
N ALA A 53 -1.01 -5.01 -8.20
CA ALA A 53 -0.06 -4.25 -9.01
C ALA A 53 -0.73 -3.16 -9.85
N VAL A 54 -1.97 -3.36 -10.28
CA VAL A 54 -2.68 -2.41 -11.16
C VAL A 54 -2.99 -1.07 -10.46
N PRO A 55 -3.75 -1.01 -9.35
CA PRO A 55 -4.00 0.24 -8.64
C PRO A 55 -2.72 0.80 -7.99
N TYR A 56 -1.81 -0.07 -7.54
CA TYR A 56 -0.57 0.32 -6.90
C TYR A 56 0.36 1.07 -7.87
N SER A 57 0.69 0.47 -9.01
CA SER A 57 1.57 1.08 -10.01
C SER A 57 0.97 2.36 -10.60
N ARG A 58 -0.35 2.38 -10.81
CA ARG A 58 -1.06 3.60 -11.24
C ARG A 58 -0.85 4.74 -10.27
N ALA A 59 -1.05 4.52 -8.97
CA ALA A 59 -0.88 5.57 -7.96
C ALA A 59 0.56 6.11 -7.93
N ILE A 60 1.56 5.25 -8.11
CA ILE A 60 2.96 5.65 -8.21
C ILE A 60 3.23 6.44 -9.51
N CYS A 61 2.75 5.94 -10.66
CA CYS A 61 2.89 6.61 -11.94
C CYS A 61 2.29 8.02 -11.92
N ASP A 62 1.08 8.16 -11.37
CA ASP A 62 0.39 9.44 -11.24
C ASP A 62 1.15 10.38 -10.31
N HIS A 63 1.71 9.86 -9.20
CA HIS A 63 2.56 10.66 -8.31
C HIS A 63 3.82 11.15 -9.02
N LEU A 64 4.50 10.30 -9.80
CA LEU A 64 5.71 10.66 -10.54
C LEU A 64 5.46 11.72 -11.62
N LYS A 65 4.27 11.78 -12.21
CA LYS A 65 3.92 12.88 -13.15
C LYS A 65 3.88 14.24 -12.47
N LEU A 66 3.50 14.28 -11.19
CA LEU A 66 3.41 15.53 -10.41
C LEU A 66 4.75 15.89 -9.77
N VAL A 67 5.45 14.88 -9.25
CA VAL A 67 6.68 15.04 -8.47
C VAL A 67 7.65 13.94 -8.85
N ASP A 68 8.38 14.14 -9.95
CA ASP A 68 9.56 13.33 -10.27
C ASP A 68 10.75 13.91 -9.51
N LYS A 69 10.90 13.55 -8.23
CA LYS A 69 12.07 13.97 -7.45
C LYS A 69 13.33 13.44 -8.14
N GLN A 70 14.11 14.33 -8.75
CA GLN A 70 15.52 14.06 -9.02
C GLN A 70 16.22 13.85 -7.68
N GLY A 71 16.65 12.61 -7.37
CA GLY A 71 17.52 12.37 -6.21
C GLY A 71 17.27 11.14 -5.34
N THR A 72 16.48 10.13 -5.73
CA THR A 72 16.63 8.82 -5.07
C THR A 72 17.97 8.19 -5.44
N PRO A 73 18.80 7.75 -4.47
CA PRO A 73 20.12 7.19 -4.75
C PRO A 73 19.98 5.85 -5.47
N LYS A 74 20.69 5.67 -6.59
CA LYS A 74 20.64 4.52 -7.51
C LYS A 74 19.23 4.24 -8.04
N SER A 75 19.00 4.56 -9.31
CA SER A 75 17.77 4.34 -10.08
C SER A 75 17.01 3.07 -9.66
N SER A 76 15.88 3.24 -8.95
CA SER A 76 15.00 2.12 -8.64
C SER A 76 14.41 1.60 -9.94
N LYS A 77 14.72 0.35 -10.31
CA LYS A 77 14.21 -0.29 -11.54
C LYS A 77 12.67 -0.23 -11.63
N PHE A 78 11.98 -0.27 -10.50
CA PHE A 78 10.53 -0.12 -10.45
C PHE A 78 10.07 1.30 -10.81
N LEU A 79 10.75 2.33 -10.26
CA LEU A 79 10.45 3.72 -10.62
C LEU A 79 10.78 4.00 -12.09
N ASP A 80 11.84 3.39 -12.62
CA ASP A 80 12.19 3.50 -14.03
C ASP A 80 11.10 2.89 -14.93
N ALA A 81 10.58 1.71 -14.59
CA ALA A 81 9.42 1.13 -15.29
C ALA A 81 8.19 2.05 -15.23
N CYS A 82 7.91 2.67 -14.08
CA CYS A 82 6.81 3.64 -13.96
C CYS A 82 7.04 4.87 -14.86
N ARG A 83 8.28 5.36 -14.97
CA ARG A 83 8.62 6.47 -15.89
C ARG A 83 8.47 6.07 -17.35
N GLN A 84 8.94 4.89 -17.73
CA GLN A 84 8.78 4.32 -19.07
C GLN A 84 7.29 4.19 -19.44
N PHE A 85 6.45 3.76 -18.50
CA PHE A 85 5.01 3.72 -18.72
C PHE A 85 4.44 5.12 -18.94
N ASN A 86 4.88 6.10 -18.14
CA ASN A 86 4.44 7.49 -18.27
C ASN A 86 4.87 8.15 -19.59
N THR A 87 6.01 7.73 -20.17
CA THR A 87 6.49 8.18 -21.50
C THR A 87 5.93 7.35 -22.66
N GLY A 88 5.19 6.27 -22.39
CA GLY A 88 4.61 5.38 -23.39
C GLY A 88 5.59 4.36 -23.97
N GLU A 89 6.74 4.14 -23.34
CA GLU A 89 7.76 3.16 -23.75
C GLU A 89 7.35 1.71 -23.41
N ILE A 90 6.55 1.52 -22.36
CA ILE A 90 5.99 0.22 -21.98
C ILE A 90 4.48 0.30 -21.83
N ASP A 91 3.79 -0.81 -22.07
CA ASP A 91 2.34 -0.93 -21.91
C ASP A 91 1.93 -1.28 -20.46
N ARG A 92 0.62 -1.44 -20.25
CA ARG A 92 0.03 -1.75 -18.94
C ARG A 92 0.40 -3.14 -18.44
N ASP A 93 0.54 -4.11 -19.32
CA ASP A 93 0.82 -5.49 -18.96
C ASP A 93 2.28 -5.61 -18.53
N GLN A 94 3.18 -4.96 -19.28
CA GLN A 94 4.59 -4.81 -18.93
C GLN A 94 4.77 -4.10 -17.59
N LEU A 95 4.07 -2.97 -17.37
CA LEU A 95 4.11 -2.28 -16.07
C LEU A 95 3.65 -3.19 -14.93
N THR A 96 2.56 -3.94 -15.14
CA THR A 96 2.00 -4.85 -14.13
C THR A 96 3.00 -5.95 -13.78
N ASP A 97 3.60 -6.62 -14.77
CA ASP A 97 4.61 -7.67 -14.56
C ASP A 97 5.85 -7.13 -13.82
N GLN A 98 6.36 -5.95 -14.21
CA GLN A 98 7.47 -5.30 -13.52
C GLN A 98 7.11 -4.95 -12.06
N THR A 99 5.88 -4.50 -11.83
CA THR A 99 5.38 -4.17 -10.49
C THR A 99 5.29 -5.41 -9.59
N VAL A 100 4.78 -6.53 -10.11
CA VAL A 100 4.73 -7.79 -9.35
C VAL A 100 6.13 -8.23 -8.92
N ARG A 101 7.12 -8.10 -9.81
CA ARG A 101 8.50 -8.53 -9.56
C ARG A 101 9.27 -7.60 -8.63
N LEU A 102 9.03 -6.29 -8.71
CA LEU A 102 9.91 -5.28 -8.09
C LEU A 102 9.20 -4.34 -7.10
N GLY A 103 7.90 -4.11 -7.28
CA GLY A 103 7.16 -3.04 -6.60
C GLY A 103 6.83 -3.31 -5.13
N PHE A 104 6.84 -4.59 -4.74
CA PHE A 104 6.33 -5.03 -3.43
C PHE A 104 7.38 -5.43 -2.40
N SER A 105 8.65 -5.50 -2.78
CA SER A 105 9.70 -6.13 -1.97
C SER A 105 9.81 -5.57 -0.54
N ASN A 106 9.67 -4.26 -0.36
CA ASN A 106 9.84 -3.64 0.97
C ASN A 106 8.52 -3.15 1.57
N VAL A 107 7.57 -2.76 0.72
CA VAL A 107 6.37 -2.05 1.18
C VAL A 107 5.45 -2.94 1.99
N ILE A 108 5.30 -4.21 1.59
CA ILE A 108 4.46 -5.19 2.28
C ILE A 108 5.08 -5.52 3.65
N ASP A 109 6.37 -5.83 3.68
CA ASP A 109 7.09 -6.24 4.89
C ASP A 109 7.11 -5.14 5.96
N ALA A 110 7.23 -3.87 5.55
CA ALA A 110 7.32 -2.73 6.46
C ALA A 110 5.99 -1.99 6.68
N PHE A 111 4.86 -2.45 6.10
CA PHE A 111 3.61 -1.69 6.14
C PHE A 111 3.09 -1.52 7.57
N HIS A 112 3.11 -2.58 8.37
CA HIS A 112 2.63 -2.57 9.76
C HIS A 112 3.69 -2.09 10.77
N VAL A 113 4.79 -1.47 10.32
CA VAL A 113 5.85 -0.98 11.21
C VAL A 113 5.74 0.53 11.41
N LEU A 114 5.52 0.94 12.65
CA LEU A 114 5.45 2.33 13.11
C LEU A 114 6.49 2.55 14.22
N ASN A 115 7.33 3.58 14.10
CA ASN A 115 8.40 3.86 15.06
C ASN A 115 9.26 2.62 15.39
N GLN A 116 9.66 1.86 14.36
CA GLN A 116 10.45 0.62 14.48
C GLN A 116 9.76 -0.52 15.26
N THR A 117 8.48 -0.36 15.59
CA THR A 117 7.68 -1.37 16.28
C THR A 117 6.55 -1.80 15.38
N GLU A 118 6.25 -3.10 15.39
CA GLU A 118 5.10 -3.62 14.69
C GLU A 118 3.81 -3.25 15.43
N VAL A 119 2.83 -2.71 14.70
CA VAL A 119 1.54 -2.39 15.30
C VAL A 119 0.78 -3.68 15.64
N PRO A 120 -0.03 -3.71 16.71
CA PRO A 120 -0.78 -4.90 17.10
C PRO A 120 -1.94 -5.23 16.13
N VAL A 121 -2.30 -4.30 15.24
CA VAL A 121 -3.40 -4.44 14.28
C VAL A 121 -2.87 -4.74 12.88
N ARG A 122 -3.35 -5.84 12.28
CA ARG A 122 -3.06 -6.17 10.89
C ARG A 122 -4.20 -5.71 9.99
N PHE A 123 -3.83 -5.23 8.81
CA PHE A 123 -4.77 -4.85 7.74
C PHE A 123 -4.77 -5.85 6.58
N PHE A 124 -3.77 -6.71 6.55
CA PHE A 124 -3.66 -7.83 5.62
C PHE A 124 -2.68 -8.85 6.20
N GLU A 125 -2.81 -10.09 5.74
CA GLU A 125 -1.81 -11.14 5.90
C GLU A 125 -1.00 -11.30 4.60
N ASP A 126 0.30 -11.54 4.76
CA ASP A 126 1.18 -11.82 3.62
C ASP A 126 1.02 -13.28 3.17
N ALA A 127 0.32 -13.46 2.05
CA ALA A 127 0.06 -14.74 1.42
C ALA A 127 0.85 -14.91 0.10
N ARG A 128 1.97 -14.20 -0.09
CA ARG A 128 2.79 -14.26 -1.31
C ARG A 128 3.37 -15.65 -1.59
N LYS A 129 3.56 -16.45 -0.54
CA LYS A 129 4.06 -17.85 -0.62
C LYS A 129 2.95 -18.89 -0.55
N SER A 130 1.69 -18.46 -0.47
CA SER A 130 0.50 -19.31 -0.39
C SER A 130 -0.15 -19.46 -1.77
N PRO A 131 -1.15 -20.35 -1.95
CA PRO A 131 -1.85 -20.50 -3.23
C PRO A 131 -2.43 -19.20 -3.79
N THR A 132 -2.93 -18.30 -2.92
CA THR A 132 -3.40 -16.96 -3.27
C THR A 132 -2.34 -16.10 -3.96
N SER A 133 -1.05 -16.33 -3.68
CA SER A 133 0.09 -15.60 -4.25
C SER A 133 -0.10 -14.07 -4.19
N GLY A 134 -0.43 -13.57 -3.00
CA GLY A 134 -0.98 -12.22 -2.83
C GLY A 134 -1.12 -11.79 -1.37
N LEU A 135 -2.18 -11.04 -1.08
CA LEU A 135 -2.55 -10.57 0.25
C LEU A 135 -3.95 -11.09 0.61
N ILE A 136 -4.14 -11.44 1.87
CA ILE A 136 -5.45 -11.72 2.44
C ILE A 136 -5.83 -10.50 3.28
N LEU A 137 -6.89 -9.79 2.88
CA LEU A 137 -7.39 -8.61 3.59
C LEU A 137 -8.12 -9.04 4.86
N THR A 138 -7.87 -8.32 5.95
CA THR A 138 -8.49 -8.61 7.24
C THR A 138 -9.76 -7.80 7.46
N ASP A 139 -10.57 -8.18 8.44
CA ASP A 139 -11.79 -7.45 8.81
C ASP A 139 -11.51 -5.99 9.19
N GLU A 140 -10.30 -5.69 9.69
CA GLU A 140 -9.91 -4.33 10.04
C GLU A 140 -9.86 -3.42 8.82
N VAL A 141 -9.29 -3.85 7.69
CA VAL A 141 -9.25 -3.02 6.48
C VAL A 141 -10.61 -2.96 5.78
N LEU A 142 -11.40 -4.03 5.87
CA LEU A 142 -12.80 -4.05 5.41
C LEU A 142 -13.65 -3.08 6.23
N GLY A 143 -13.45 -3.01 7.54
CA GLY A 143 -14.10 -2.04 8.41
C GLY A 143 -13.81 -0.59 8.02
N LEU A 144 -12.55 -0.27 7.65
CA LEU A 144 -12.15 1.08 7.27
C LEU A 144 -12.83 1.62 6.00
N SER A 145 -13.13 0.75 5.04
CA SER A 145 -13.82 1.16 3.82
C SER A 145 -15.28 1.55 4.10
N THR A 146 -15.89 0.90 5.10
CA THR A 146 -17.28 1.17 5.51
C THR A 146 -17.42 2.38 6.43
N SER A 147 -16.45 2.64 7.33
CA SER A 147 -16.53 3.78 8.27
C SER A 147 -16.30 5.14 7.61
N SER A 148 -15.70 5.17 6.40
CA SER A 148 -15.56 6.40 5.60
C SER A 148 -16.86 6.83 4.89
N GLN A 149 -17.95 6.07 5.04
CA GLN A 149 -19.29 6.44 4.56
C GLN A 149 -20.27 6.57 5.75
N SER A 150 -20.14 7.64 6.51
CA SER A 150 -21.26 8.16 7.30
C SER A 150 -21.74 9.46 6.64
N PRO A 151 -23.01 9.56 6.20
CA PRO A 151 -23.58 10.77 5.57
C PRO A 151 -23.67 11.96 6.52
#